data_AF-A0A1E5UP34-F1
#
_entry.id   AF-A0A1E5UP34-F1
#
_cell.length_a   1.000
_cell.length_b   1.000
_cell.length_c   1.000
_cell.angle_alpha   90.00
_cell.angle_beta   90.00
_cell.angle_gamma   90.00
#
_symmetry.space_group_name_H-M   'P 1'
#
loop_
_entity.id
_entity.type
_entity.pdbx_description
1 polymer ?
#
loop_
_entity_poly.entity_id
_entity_poly.type
_entity_poly.pdbx_seq_one_letter_code
_entity_poly.pdbx_strand_id
1 'polypeptide(L)'
;EGAKRFTLQVEMQCRCTGCVKKVEKAMASIGSLRGIETSVGDVDTGIVTVVGKVDPPEVCHWLKRKTKKSVRVVHPDPSIENHNQKMVVVLGSSSKAWHTTPSAPPLQDEMSWALAPPVSQHDHTSLQLIEEKIRGLEKVRDELTIKSLKNELFAAKSELKQSREVINSSKKALLDSALDQLKAYKNLEALSQSPCDY
;
A
#
# COMPACT_ATOMS: atom_id res chain seq x y z
N GLU A 1 -17.77 20.85 -15.07
CA GLU A 1 -17.52 20.16 -13.80
C GLU A 1 -16.03 20.04 -13.54
N GLY A 2 -15.59 20.40 -12.34
CA GLY A 2 -14.19 20.28 -11.91
C GLY A 2 -13.80 18.83 -11.59
N ALA A 3 -12.51 18.57 -11.46
CA ALA A 3 -12.01 17.26 -11.02
C ALA A 3 -12.49 16.98 -9.58
N LYS A 4 -13.05 15.79 -9.36
CA LYS A 4 -13.54 15.32 -8.05
C LYS A 4 -12.50 14.36 -7.46
N ARG A 5 -12.27 14.44 -6.15
CA ARG A 5 -11.45 13.47 -5.40
C ARG A 5 -12.38 12.54 -4.63
N PHE A 6 -12.20 11.24 -4.79
CA PHE A 6 -12.99 10.25 -4.05
C PHE A 6 -12.16 9.00 -3.75
N THR A 7 -12.57 8.26 -2.72
CA THR A 7 -11.88 7.06 -2.27
C THR A 7 -12.79 5.83 -2.36
N LEU A 8 -12.28 4.78 -2.97
CA LEU A 8 -12.91 3.46 -3.06
C LEU A 8 -12.16 2.48 -2.17
N GLN A 9 -12.88 1.49 -1.61
CA GLN A 9 -12.28 0.39 -0.89
C GLN A 9 -12.72 -0.95 -1.46
N VAL A 10 -11.73 -1.77 -1.79
CA VAL A 10 -11.84 -3.15 -2.24
C VAL A 10 -11.82 -4.06 -1.03
N GLU A 11 -12.85 -4.88 -0.87
CA GLU A 11 -12.91 -5.84 0.22
C GLU A 11 -12.03 -7.07 -0.09
N MET A 12 -10.97 -7.24 0.70
CA MET A 12 -10.06 -8.37 0.55
C MET A 12 -10.36 -9.47 1.57
N GLN A 13 -11.15 -10.47 1.17
CA GLN A 13 -11.40 -11.68 1.97
C GLN A 13 -10.20 -12.65 2.01
N CYS A 14 -9.27 -12.57 1.04
CA CYS A 14 -8.10 -13.43 0.93
C CYS A 14 -6.91 -12.63 0.42
N ARG A 15 -5.73 -12.79 1.06
CA ARG A 15 -4.47 -12.10 0.75
C ARG A 15 -3.40 -13.02 0.14
N CYS A 16 -3.81 -14.07 -0.56
CA CYS A 16 -2.84 -14.89 -1.31
C CYS A 16 -2.18 -14.05 -2.42
N THR A 17 -1.00 -14.46 -2.86
CA THR A 17 -0.22 -13.78 -3.91
C THR A 17 -1.04 -13.52 -5.18
N GLY A 18 -1.92 -14.43 -5.56
CA GLY A 18 -2.83 -14.25 -6.70
C GLY A 18 -3.87 -13.15 -6.47
N CYS A 19 -4.47 -13.09 -5.28
CA CYS A 19 -5.45 -12.04 -4.94
C CYS A 19 -4.81 -10.66 -4.88
N VAL A 20 -3.63 -10.55 -4.25
CA VAL A 20 -2.86 -9.32 -4.15
C VAL A 20 -2.50 -8.80 -5.54
N LYS A 21 -1.84 -9.64 -6.37
CA LYS A 21 -1.46 -9.27 -7.75
C LYS A 21 -2.65 -8.85 -8.60
N LYS A 22 -3.82 -9.45 -8.40
CA LYS A 22 -5.03 -9.11 -9.15
C LYS A 22 -5.56 -7.73 -8.78
N VAL A 23 -5.54 -7.37 -7.50
CA VAL A 23 -5.96 -6.05 -7.02
C VAL A 23 -4.95 -4.99 -7.43
N GLU A 24 -3.66 -5.26 -7.24
CA GLU A 24 -2.55 -4.40 -7.66
C GLU A 24 -2.65 -4.05 -9.16
N LYS A 25 -2.78 -5.05 -10.02
CA LYS A 25 -2.92 -4.84 -11.47
C LYS A 25 -4.17 -4.03 -11.83
N ALA A 26 -5.28 -4.24 -11.11
CA ALA A 26 -6.50 -3.49 -11.32
C ALA A 26 -6.34 -2.01 -10.90
N MET A 27 -5.76 -1.75 -9.73
CA MET A 27 -5.48 -0.40 -9.24
C MET A 27 -4.53 0.35 -10.16
N ALA A 28 -3.45 -0.28 -10.62
CA ALA A 28 -2.51 0.32 -11.56
C ALA A 28 -3.15 0.67 -12.92
N SER A 29 -4.20 -0.05 -13.31
CA SER A 29 -4.90 0.18 -14.59
C SER A 29 -5.97 1.28 -14.50
N ILE A 30 -6.24 1.84 -13.31
CA ILE A 30 -7.25 2.91 -13.13
C ILE A 30 -6.85 4.16 -13.89
N GLY A 31 -5.56 4.55 -13.86
CA GLY A 31 -5.08 5.73 -14.59
C GLY A 31 -5.27 5.68 -16.11
N SER A 32 -5.60 4.51 -16.68
CA SER A 32 -5.92 4.37 -18.11
C SER A 32 -7.40 4.68 -18.45
N LEU A 33 -8.26 4.90 -17.45
CA LEU A 33 -9.64 5.31 -17.66
C LEU A 33 -9.71 6.78 -18.10
N ARG A 34 -10.63 7.10 -19.01
CA ARG A 34 -10.82 8.48 -19.46
C ARG A 34 -11.30 9.35 -18.30
N GLY A 35 -10.77 10.56 -18.21
CA GLY A 35 -11.15 11.54 -17.20
C GLY A 35 -10.44 11.38 -15.86
N ILE A 36 -9.59 10.36 -15.67
CA ILE A 36 -8.76 10.22 -14.47
C ILE A 36 -7.46 10.98 -14.67
N GLU A 37 -7.14 11.86 -13.74
CA GLU A 37 -5.89 12.65 -13.73
C GLU A 37 -4.84 11.94 -12.89
N THR A 38 -5.20 11.52 -11.67
CA THR A 38 -4.31 10.78 -10.78
C THR A 38 -5.07 9.70 -10.01
N SER A 39 -4.39 8.59 -9.72
CA SER A 39 -4.91 7.54 -8.85
C SER A 39 -3.80 6.98 -7.98
N VAL A 40 -4.05 6.88 -6.68
CA VAL A 40 -3.11 6.30 -5.69
C VAL A 40 -3.80 5.12 -5.04
N GLY A 41 -3.23 3.93 -5.19
CA GLY A 41 -3.77 2.68 -4.63
C GLY A 41 -2.84 2.10 -3.57
N ASP A 42 -3.43 1.65 -2.48
CA ASP A 42 -2.80 0.85 -1.44
C ASP A 42 -3.44 -0.55 -1.46
N VAL A 43 -2.66 -1.54 -1.89
CA VAL A 43 -3.12 -2.92 -2.05
C VAL A 43 -3.29 -3.61 -0.70
N ASP A 44 -2.51 -3.22 0.32
CA ASP A 44 -2.53 -3.86 1.64
C ASP A 44 -3.80 -3.54 2.40
N THR A 45 -4.23 -2.27 2.32
CA THR A 45 -5.50 -1.78 2.88
C THR A 45 -6.68 -1.92 1.91
N GLY A 46 -6.40 -2.18 0.63
CA GLY A 46 -7.41 -2.27 -0.42
C GLY A 46 -8.05 -0.93 -0.77
N ILE A 47 -7.40 0.19 -0.42
CA ILE A 47 -7.93 1.55 -0.60
C ILE A 47 -7.37 2.12 -1.90
N VAL A 48 -8.20 2.83 -2.66
CA VAL A 48 -7.75 3.60 -3.82
C VAL A 48 -8.39 4.98 -3.84
N THR A 49 -7.55 6.00 -3.94
CA THR A 49 -7.95 7.39 -4.10
C THR A 49 -7.82 7.79 -5.55
N VAL A 50 -8.88 8.37 -6.11
CA VAL A 50 -8.96 8.77 -7.51
C VAL A 50 -9.26 10.26 -7.58
N VAL A 51 -8.56 10.96 -8.47
CA VAL A 51 -8.81 12.36 -8.79
C VAL A 51 -9.07 12.45 -10.29
N GLY A 52 -10.19 13.03 -10.67
CA GLY A 52 -10.52 13.22 -12.07
C GLY A 52 -11.96 13.67 -12.31
N LYS A 53 -12.27 13.92 -13.58
CA LYS A 53 -13.62 14.18 -14.08
C LYS A 53 -14.30 12.85 -14.43
N VAL A 54 -14.51 12.02 -13.42
CA VAL A 54 -15.16 10.71 -13.54
C VAL A 54 -16.10 10.49 -12.37
N ASP A 55 -17.17 9.74 -12.60
CA ASP A 55 -18.15 9.43 -11.57
C ASP A 55 -17.69 8.25 -10.68
N PRO A 56 -17.75 8.38 -9.34
CA PRO A 56 -17.34 7.32 -8.42
C PRO A 56 -18.02 5.95 -8.68
N PRO A 57 -19.33 5.88 -9.00
CA PRO A 57 -19.99 4.63 -9.35
C PRO A 57 -19.39 3.93 -10.58
N GLU A 58 -18.94 4.68 -11.58
CA GLU A 58 -18.35 4.12 -12.80
C GLU A 58 -17.04 3.40 -12.50
N VAL A 59 -16.15 4.08 -11.77
CA VAL A 59 -14.86 3.51 -11.35
C VAL A 59 -15.07 2.34 -10.36
N CYS A 60 -16.04 2.45 -9.45
CA CYS A 60 -16.42 1.37 -8.55
C CYS A 60 -16.87 0.12 -9.32
N HIS A 61 -17.77 0.27 -10.29
CA HIS A 61 -18.26 -0.85 -11.10
C HIS A 61 -17.15 -1.46 -11.97
N TRP A 62 -16.27 -0.63 -12.54
CA TRP A 62 -15.10 -1.09 -13.27
C TRP A 62 -14.15 -1.91 -12.38
N LEU A 63 -13.84 -1.41 -11.18
CA LEU A 63 -12.93 -2.06 -10.24
C LEU A 63 -13.51 -3.39 -9.73
N LYS A 64 -14.82 -3.42 -9.45
CA LYS A 64 -15.57 -4.64 -9.11
C LYS A 64 -15.47 -5.69 -10.23
N ARG A 65 -15.67 -5.30 -11.49
CA ARG A 65 -15.52 -6.20 -12.65
C ARG A 65 -14.10 -6.74 -12.80
N LYS A 66 -13.08 -5.91 -12.60
CA LYS A 66 -11.68 -6.30 -12.80
C LYS A 66 -11.15 -7.21 -11.68
N THR A 67 -11.48 -6.88 -10.43
CA THR A 67 -11.01 -7.62 -9.25
C THR A 67 -11.88 -8.84 -8.94
N LYS A 68 -13.16 -8.83 -9.35
CA LYS A 68 -14.21 -9.75 -8.88
C LYS A 68 -14.41 -9.71 -7.36
N LYS A 69 -14.19 -8.55 -6.75
CA LYS A 69 -14.36 -8.30 -5.30
C LYS A 69 -15.40 -7.20 -5.07
N SER A 70 -16.02 -7.17 -3.89
CA SER A 70 -16.87 -6.06 -3.48
C SER A 70 -16.05 -4.77 -3.37
N VAL A 71 -16.61 -3.68 -3.87
CA VAL A 71 -16.01 -2.34 -3.82
C VAL A 71 -17.07 -1.39 -3.29
N ARG A 72 -16.70 -0.53 -2.34
CA ARG A 72 -17.56 0.52 -1.78
C ARG A 72 -16.86 1.87 -1.86
N VAL A 73 -17.63 2.95 -2.01
CA VAL A 73 -17.12 4.32 -1.85
C VAL A 73 -17.03 4.57 -0.34
N VAL A 74 -15.87 4.96 0.16
CA VAL A 74 -15.67 5.17 1.60
C VAL A 74 -15.89 6.63 1.98
N HIS A 75 -15.47 7.59 1.15
CA HIS A 75 -15.79 9.01 1.29
C HIS A 75 -15.70 9.72 -0.08
N PRO A 76 -16.72 10.50 -0.48
CA PRO A 76 -16.54 11.64 -1.36
C PRO A 76 -16.14 12.82 -0.46
N ASP A 77 -14.88 13.25 -0.53
CA ASP A 77 -14.48 14.49 0.14
C ASP A 77 -15.26 15.63 -0.54
N PRO A 78 -16.08 16.44 0.18
CA PRO A 78 -16.65 17.62 -0.41
C PRO A 78 -15.50 18.54 -0.83
N SER A 79 -15.59 19.05 -2.05
CA SER A 79 -14.70 20.00 -2.71
C SER A 79 -13.81 20.82 -1.78
N ILE A 80 -12.52 20.89 -2.11
CA ILE A 80 -11.56 21.84 -1.57
C ILE A 80 -12.10 23.26 -1.78
N GLU A 81 -12.75 23.80 -0.75
CA GLU A 81 -12.84 25.24 -0.52
C GLU A 81 -12.46 25.49 0.95
N ASN A 82 -11.39 26.27 1.11
CA ASN A 82 -10.83 26.78 2.35
C ASN A 82 -11.85 26.92 3.49
N HIS A 83 -11.62 26.21 4.59
CA HIS A 83 -11.87 26.73 5.93
C HIS A 83 -11.31 25.78 7.02
N ASN A 84 -10.43 26.35 7.83
CA ASN A 84 -10.15 26.01 9.22
C ASN A 84 -11.35 25.40 9.99
N GLN A 85 -11.39 24.07 10.14
CA GLN A 85 -12.23 23.44 11.16
C GLN A 85 -11.39 22.69 12.19
N LYS A 86 -11.16 23.43 13.28
CA LYS A 86 -10.88 22.92 14.61
C LYS A 86 -12.05 22.02 15.02
N MET A 87 -11.80 20.72 15.10
CA MET A 87 -12.69 19.80 15.81
C MET A 87 -12.48 20.04 17.30
N VAL A 88 -13.56 20.11 18.09
CA VAL A 88 -13.74 19.40 19.37
C VAL A 88 -15.04 19.81 20.07
N VAL A 89 -15.88 18.78 20.22
CA VAL A 89 -16.70 18.38 21.37
C VAL A 89 -18.08 19.01 21.59
N VAL A 90 -19.05 18.13 21.32
CA VAL A 90 -20.40 17.98 21.86
C VAL A 90 -20.48 18.29 23.35
N LEU A 91 -21.38 19.19 23.74
CA LEU A 91 -22.31 19.00 24.87
C LEU A 91 -23.58 19.82 24.60
N GLY A 92 -24.65 19.13 24.23
CA GLY A 92 -25.99 19.71 24.14
C GLY A 92 -26.66 19.69 25.50
N SER A 93 -27.18 20.85 25.93
CA SER A 93 -28.24 20.93 26.94
C SER A 93 -28.97 22.27 26.85
N SER A 94 -30.29 22.15 26.68
CA SER A 94 -31.33 22.94 27.35
C SER A 94 -31.76 24.32 26.80
N SER A 95 -33.01 24.31 26.30
CA SER A 95 -34.11 25.26 26.60
C SER A 95 -34.24 26.61 25.88
N LYS A 96 -35.40 26.78 25.21
CA LYS A 96 -36.32 27.95 25.10
C LYS A 96 -35.72 29.28 24.56
N ALA A 97 -36.38 30.16 23.79
CA ALA A 97 -37.79 30.48 23.57
C ALA A 97 -37.96 31.24 22.22
N TRP A 98 -39.21 31.42 21.79
CA TRP A 98 -39.64 32.13 20.58
C TRP A 98 -39.72 33.67 20.74
N HIS A 99 -39.87 34.33 19.57
CA HIS A 99 -40.60 35.58 19.25
C HIS A 99 -39.79 36.87 18.97
N THR A 100 -39.85 37.26 17.67
CA THR A 100 -40.25 38.57 17.07
C THR A 100 -39.71 39.85 17.73
N THR A 101 -39.07 40.82 17.06
CA THR A 101 -39.53 41.74 15.97
C THR A 101 -38.41 42.85 15.80
N PRO A 102 -38.53 43.93 15.00
CA PRO A 102 -38.58 44.13 13.54
C PRO A 102 -37.46 45.08 12.98
N SER A 103 -37.48 45.26 11.66
CA SER A 103 -37.10 46.49 10.92
C SER A 103 -35.62 46.77 10.66
N ALA A 104 -35.14 46.37 9.48
CA ALA A 104 -34.01 47.01 8.78
C ALA A 104 -34.44 47.33 7.34
N PRO A 105 -34.18 48.55 6.81
CA PRO A 105 -34.55 48.92 5.44
C PRO A 105 -33.68 48.22 4.38
N PRO A 106 -34.15 48.07 3.13
CA PRO A 106 -33.38 47.42 2.07
C PRO A 106 -32.27 48.37 1.60
N LEU A 107 -31.01 47.96 1.74
CA LEU A 107 -29.89 48.57 1.04
C LEU A 107 -29.88 48.05 -0.41
N GLN A 108 -30.22 48.95 -1.32
CA GLN A 108 -29.96 48.78 -2.74
C GLN A 108 -28.58 49.33 -3.12
N ASP A 109 -28.01 48.62 -4.09
CA ASP A 109 -27.09 49.06 -5.13
C ASP A 109 -25.59 49.19 -4.84
N GLU A 110 -24.89 48.27 -5.52
CA GLU A 110 -23.74 48.56 -6.38
C GLU A 110 -22.49 49.16 -5.72
N MET A 111 -21.61 48.27 -5.24
CA MET A 111 -20.19 48.60 -5.12
C MET A 111 -19.37 47.59 -5.92
N SER A 112 -18.90 48.10 -7.06
CA SER A 112 -17.81 47.63 -7.91
C SER A 112 -16.66 46.99 -7.12
N TRP A 113 -16.42 45.69 -7.31
CA TRP A 113 -15.18 45.02 -6.86
C TRP A 113 -14.04 45.38 -7.81
N ALA A 114 -13.62 46.64 -7.76
CA ALA A 114 -12.39 47.08 -8.38
C ALA A 114 -11.19 46.68 -7.49
N LEU A 115 -10.35 45.82 -8.06
CA LEU A 115 -8.95 45.57 -7.70
C LEU A 115 -8.69 44.93 -6.33
N ALA A 116 -8.68 43.60 -6.33
CA ALA A 116 -7.91 42.83 -5.36
C ALA A 116 -6.43 43.29 -5.38
N PRO A 117 -5.78 43.49 -4.22
CA PRO A 117 -4.39 43.89 -4.17
C PRO A 117 -3.50 42.84 -4.84
N PRO A 118 -2.36 43.25 -5.45
CA PRO A 118 -1.47 42.33 -6.11
C PRO A 118 -0.97 41.30 -5.08
N VAL A 119 -1.19 40.04 -5.40
CA VAL A 119 -0.65 38.86 -4.73
C VAL A 119 0.81 39.13 -4.40
N SER A 120 1.12 39.22 -3.12
CA SER A 120 2.50 39.33 -2.64
C SER A 120 3.28 38.14 -3.17
N GLN A 121 4.34 38.40 -3.93
CA GLN A 121 5.29 37.40 -4.41
C GLN A 121 6.17 36.80 -3.29
N HIS A 122 5.61 36.63 -2.10
CA HIS A 122 6.24 35.90 -1.02
C HIS A 122 5.51 34.56 -1.00
N ASP A 123 6.16 33.47 -1.45
CA ASP A 123 5.90 32.06 -1.05
C ASP A 123 6.44 31.01 -2.04
N HIS A 124 6.86 31.37 -3.26
CA HIS A 124 7.40 30.38 -4.21
C HIS A 124 8.74 29.78 -3.78
N THR A 125 9.62 30.58 -3.16
CA THR A 125 10.94 30.10 -2.68
C THR A 125 10.81 29.12 -1.51
N SER A 126 9.84 29.38 -0.61
CA SER A 126 9.56 28.51 0.54
C SER A 126 9.06 27.14 0.10
N LEU A 127 8.18 27.09 -0.91
CA LEU A 127 7.65 25.84 -1.45
C LEU A 127 8.73 25.00 -2.14
N GLN A 128 9.60 25.63 -2.94
CA GLN A 128 10.76 24.94 -3.56
C GLN A 128 11.69 24.31 -2.51
N LEU A 129 11.97 25.05 -1.42
CA LEU A 129 12.79 24.55 -0.32
C LEU A 129 12.15 23.38 0.43
N ILE A 130 10.82 23.39 0.58
CA ILE A 130 10.06 22.31 1.21
C ILE A 130 10.11 21.05 0.33
N GLU A 131 9.89 21.18 -0.98
CA GLU A 131 9.98 20.07 -1.92
C GLU A 131 11.39 19.45 -1.95
N GLU A 132 12.43 20.29 -1.90
CA GLU A 132 13.82 19.84 -1.84
C GLU A 132 14.11 19.06 -0.54
N LYS A 133 13.61 19.56 0.60
CA LYS A 133 13.71 18.85 1.88
C LYS A 133 12.97 17.52 1.89
N ILE A 134 11.76 17.45 1.34
CA ILE A 134 10.99 16.20 1.22
C ILE A 134 11.82 15.20 0.43
N ARG A 135 12.29 15.57 -0.77
CA ARG A 135 13.12 14.72 -1.61
C ARG A 135 14.38 14.23 -0.90
N GLY A 136 15.02 15.10 -0.12
CA GLY A 136 16.19 14.74 0.70
C GLY A 136 15.87 13.68 1.75
N LEU A 137 14.76 13.83 2.46
CA LEU A 137 14.31 12.85 3.47
C LEU A 137 13.92 11.52 2.85
N GLU A 138 13.25 11.55 1.70
CA GLU A 138 12.89 10.34 0.95
C GLU A 138 14.15 9.57 0.52
N LYS A 139 15.16 10.27 0.03
CA LYS A 139 16.45 9.66 -0.32
C LYS A 139 17.11 8.99 0.89
N VAL A 140 17.12 9.65 2.06
CA VAL A 140 17.69 9.08 3.29
C VAL A 140 16.93 7.82 3.72
N ARG A 141 15.60 7.84 3.64
CA ARG A 141 14.75 6.67 3.93
C ARG A 141 15.07 5.51 3.00
N ASP A 142 15.19 5.77 1.70
CA ASP A 142 15.50 4.75 0.71
C ASP A 142 16.89 4.15 0.94
N GLU A 143 17.90 4.98 1.24
CA GLU A 143 19.23 4.52 1.60
C GLU A 143 19.24 3.63 2.85
N LEU A 144 18.50 4.00 3.89
CA LEU A 144 18.38 3.21 5.11
C LEU A 144 17.69 1.87 4.84
N THR A 145 16.61 1.89 4.04
CA THR A 145 15.86 0.70 3.65
C THR A 145 16.75 -0.25 2.85
N ILE A 146 17.49 0.26 1.87
CA ILE A 146 18.45 -0.52 1.07
C ILE A 146 19.52 -1.14 1.96
N LYS A 147 20.08 -0.38 2.92
CA LYS A 147 21.08 -0.89 3.86
C LYS A 147 20.51 -2.01 4.74
N SER A 148 19.31 -1.84 5.27
CA SER A 148 18.63 -2.88 6.08
C SER A 148 18.43 -4.16 5.27
N LEU A 149 17.80 -4.04 4.10
CA LEU A 149 17.54 -5.19 3.22
C LEU A 149 18.82 -5.87 2.76
N LYS A 150 19.90 -5.13 2.51
CA LYS A 150 21.21 -5.70 2.17
C LYS A 150 21.77 -6.54 3.32
N ASN A 151 21.61 -6.10 4.56
CA ASN A 151 22.06 -6.84 5.73
C ASN A 151 21.24 -8.12 5.92
N GLU A 152 19.91 -8.04 5.81
CA GLU A 152 19.01 -9.20 5.85
C GLU A 152 19.34 -10.21 4.75
N LEU A 153 19.58 -9.74 3.52
CA LEU A 153 19.99 -10.58 2.41
C LEU A 153 21.31 -11.31 2.69
N PHE A 154 22.27 -10.61 3.30
CA PHE A 154 23.55 -11.20 3.67
C PHE A 154 23.39 -12.27 4.76
N ALA A 155 22.58 -11.99 5.79
CA ALA A 155 22.26 -12.94 6.84
C ALA A 155 21.57 -14.20 6.28
N ALA A 156 20.48 -14.04 5.52
CA ALA A 156 19.77 -15.15 4.89
C ALA A 156 20.69 -15.98 3.96
N LYS A 157 21.58 -15.32 3.21
CA LYS A 157 22.56 -16.02 2.36
C LYS A 157 23.56 -16.85 3.19
N SER A 158 23.98 -16.34 4.35
CA SER A 158 24.88 -17.06 5.26
C SER A 158 24.20 -18.28 5.87
N GLU A 159 22.94 -18.17 6.30
CA GLU A 159 22.14 -19.29 6.82
C GLU A 159 21.94 -20.37 5.77
N LEU A 160 21.59 -20.00 4.52
CA LEU A 160 21.44 -20.95 3.42
C LEU A 160 22.77 -21.67 3.11
N LYS A 161 23.90 -20.95 3.18
CA LYS A 161 25.22 -21.56 3.00
C LYS A 161 25.52 -22.57 4.11
N GLN A 162 25.20 -22.25 5.36
CA GLN A 162 25.40 -23.14 6.49
C GLN A 162 24.50 -24.38 6.40
N SER A 163 23.21 -24.20 6.08
CA SER A 163 22.26 -25.29 5.87
C SER A 163 22.73 -26.23 4.74
N ARG A 164 23.22 -25.67 3.62
CA ARG A 164 23.81 -26.45 2.54
C ARG A 164 24.98 -27.31 3.00
N GLU A 165 25.86 -26.75 3.83
CA GLU A 165 27.01 -27.50 4.36
C GLU A 165 26.58 -28.65 5.26
N VAL A 166 25.61 -28.42 6.14
CA VAL A 166 25.02 -29.47 7.01
C VAL A 166 24.37 -30.58 6.18
N ILE A 167 23.63 -30.22 5.13
CA ILE A 167 23.01 -31.22 4.25
C ILE A 167 24.07 -32.04 3.52
N ASN A 168 25.13 -31.40 3.02
CA ASN A 168 26.20 -32.09 2.31
C ASN A 168 26.99 -33.04 3.23
N SER A 169 27.30 -32.60 4.45
CA SER A 169 27.99 -33.44 5.44
C SER A 169 27.13 -34.63 5.87
N SER A 170 25.83 -34.41 6.09
CA SER A 170 24.87 -35.48 6.38
C SER A 170 24.76 -36.48 5.23
N LYS A 171 24.65 -36.00 3.98
CA LYS A 171 24.63 -36.86 2.79
C LYS A 171 25.90 -37.71 2.70
N LYS A 172 27.07 -37.13 2.97
CA LYS A 172 28.34 -37.87 2.98
C LYS A 172 28.33 -38.98 4.04
N ALA A 173 27.93 -38.66 5.27
CA ALA A 173 27.86 -39.65 6.35
C ALA A 173 26.92 -40.82 6.03
N LEU A 174 25.77 -40.54 5.40
CA LEU A 174 24.84 -41.59 4.95
C LEU A 174 25.45 -42.49 3.87
N LEU A 175 26.17 -41.91 2.92
CA LEU A 175 26.86 -42.68 1.88
C LEU A 175 27.97 -43.55 2.47
N ASP A 176 28.77 -42.99 3.38
CA ASP A 176 29.85 -43.72 4.06
C ASP A 176 29.26 -44.90 4.86
N SER A 177 28.17 -44.67 5.61
CA SER A 177 27.48 -45.73 6.36
C SER A 177 26.90 -46.83 5.46
N ALA A 178 26.28 -46.46 4.33
CA ALA A 178 25.74 -47.43 3.38
C ALA A 178 26.85 -48.28 2.74
N LEU A 179 28.01 -47.66 2.47
CA LEU A 179 29.18 -48.36 1.95
C LEU A 179 29.73 -49.38 2.96
N ASP A 180 29.81 -48.99 4.23
CA ASP A 180 30.23 -49.87 5.32
C ASP A 180 29.28 -51.06 5.50
N GLN A 181 27.96 -50.81 5.44
CA GLN A 181 26.95 -51.88 5.48
C GLN A 181 27.10 -52.85 4.31
N LEU A 182 27.30 -52.34 3.09
CA LEU A 182 27.50 -53.18 1.90
C LEU A 182 28.76 -54.04 2.02
N LYS A 183 29.84 -53.48 2.58
CA LYS A 183 31.08 -54.22 2.82
C LYS A 183 30.89 -55.32 3.86
N ALA A 184 30.18 -55.03 4.96
CA ALA A 184 29.86 -56.02 5.98
C ALA A 184 29.03 -57.18 5.41
N TYR A 185 28.03 -56.88 4.58
CA TYR A 185 27.21 -57.89 3.92
C TYR A 185 28.05 -58.82 3.02
N LYS A 186 28.92 -58.25 2.17
CA LYS A 186 29.82 -59.04 1.31
C LYS A 186 30.76 -59.94 2.10
N ASN A 187 31.25 -59.49 3.25
CA ASN A 187 32.09 -60.31 4.12
C ASN A 187 31.31 -61.51 4.69
N LEU A 188 30.05 -61.31 5.10
CA LEU A 188 29.20 -62.40 5.57
C LEU A 188 28.92 -63.42 4.47
N GLU A 189 28.68 -62.95 3.25
CA GLU A 189 28.44 -63.81 2.10
C GLU A 189 29.69 -64.66 1.76
N ALA A 190 30.89 -64.08 1.84
CA ALA A 190 32.13 -64.84 1.67
C ALA A 190 32.33 -65.93 2.73
N LEU A 191 31.91 -65.70 3.98
CA LEU A 191 31.94 -66.72 5.04
C LEU A 191 30.96 -67.86 4.79
N SER A 192 29.79 -67.56 4.20
CA SER A 192 28.78 -68.58 3.88
C SER A 192 29.16 -69.49 2.69
N GLN A 193 30.12 -69.07 1.87
CA GLN A 193 30.61 -69.81 0.69
C GLN A 193 31.82 -70.71 1.00
N SER A 194 32.27 -70.77 2.26
CA SER A 194 33.29 -71.71 2.72
C SER A 194 32.81 -73.16 2.53
N PRO A 195 33.56 -74.05 1.85
CA PRO A 195 33.19 -75.46 1.74
C PRO A 195 33.09 -76.10 3.13
N CYS A 196 31.99 -76.79 3.41
CA CYS A 196 31.94 -77.71 4.54
C CYS A 196 32.78 -78.93 4.17
N ASP A 197 34.01 -79.00 4.66
CA ASP A 197 34.82 -80.22 4.61
C ASP A 197 34.13 -81.28 5.50
N TYR A 198 33.48 -82.26 4.86
CA TYR A 198 32.85 -83.44 5.46
C TYR A 198 33.64 -84.69 5.09
#